data_AF-A0A242MFA4-F1
#
_entry.id   AF-A0A242MFA4-F1
#
_cell.length_a   1.000
_cell.length_b   1.000
_cell.length_c   1.000
_cell.angle_alpha   90.00
_cell.angle_beta   90.00
_cell.angle_gamma   90.00
#
_symmetry.space_group_name_H-M   'P 1'
#
loop_
_entity.id
_entity.type
_entity.pdbx_description
1 polymer ?
#
loop_
_entity_poly.entity_id
_entity_poly.type
_entity_poly.pdbx_seq_one_letter_code
_entity_poly.pdbx_strand_id
1 'polypeptide(L)'
;MLNPVHHRIHHASNAEYLDKNYCNTFPIWDKLFGTLQQEIPGVQIKYGLNRDVRPGSFVDMYFGEIYLLAKDVRSAPTFKQKLLYVVMPPGWEPIAK
;
A
#
# COMPACT_ATOMS: atom_id res chain seq x y z
N MET A 1 -19.39 11.29 -7.58
CA MET A 1 -18.95 10.44 -8.69
C MET A 1 -17.44 10.28 -8.60
N LEU A 2 -16.87 9.13 -8.96
CA LEU A 2 -15.41 9.04 -9.10
C LEU A 2 -14.96 10.06 -10.15
N ASN A 3 -13.82 10.72 -9.92
CA ASN A 3 -13.25 11.69 -10.85
C ASN A 3 -11.77 11.33 -11.07
N PRO A 4 -11.10 11.89 -12.10
CA PRO A 4 -9.70 11.59 -12.37
C PRO A 4 -8.77 11.84 -11.18
N VAL A 5 -9.09 12.80 -10.31
CA VAL A 5 -8.29 13.11 -9.11
C VAL A 5 -8.29 11.94 -8.14
N HIS A 6 -9.46 11.38 -7.84
CA HIS A 6 -9.59 10.21 -6.95
C HIS A 6 -8.75 9.03 -7.45
N HIS A 7 -8.77 8.77 -8.76
CA HIS A 7 -7.97 7.71 -9.37
C HIS A 7 -6.46 8.00 -9.33
N ARG A 8 -6.03 9.25 -9.51
CA ARG A 8 -4.61 9.63 -9.34
C ARG A 8 -4.12 9.41 -7.92
N ILE A 9 -4.95 9.76 -6.93
CA ILE A 9 -4.64 9.55 -5.51
C ILE A 9 -4.57 8.04 -5.20
N HIS A 10 -5.44 7.23 -5.79
CA HIS A 10 -5.39 5.77 -5.63
C HIS A 10 -4.04 5.17 -6.10
N HIS A 11 -3.45 5.71 -7.16
CA HIS A 11 -2.13 5.28 -7.67
C HIS A 11 -0.94 5.93 -6.97
N ALA A 12 -1.17 6.71 -5.92
CA ALA A 12 -0.11 7.40 -5.20
C ALA A 12 0.64 6.46 -4.25
N SER A 13 1.93 6.75 -4.04
CA SER A 13 2.82 6.00 -3.15
C SER A 13 3.34 6.80 -1.96
N ASN A 14 3.07 8.12 -1.91
CA ASN A 14 3.43 8.94 -0.77
C ASN A 14 2.45 8.77 0.41
N ALA A 15 2.95 8.96 1.63
CA ALA A 15 2.26 8.60 2.86
C ALA A 15 0.87 9.24 3.04
N GLU A 16 0.67 10.47 2.54
CA GLU A 16 -0.59 11.20 2.65
C GLU A 16 -1.72 10.59 1.81
N TYR A 17 -1.37 9.88 0.73
CA TYR A 17 -2.31 9.32 -0.24
C TYR A 17 -2.30 7.79 -0.28
N LEU A 18 -1.42 7.14 0.49
CA LEU A 18 -1.32 5.69 0.58
C LEU A 18 -2.65 5.10 1.10
N ASP A 19 -3.08 3.99 0.50
CA ASP A 19 -4.24 3.23 0.96
C ASP A 19 -5.56 4.02 0.95
N LYS A 20 -5.77 4.83 -0.09
CA LYS A 20 -6.96 5.68 -0.30
C LYS A 20 -7.71 5.38 -1.61
N ASN A 21 -8.98 5.77 -1.64
CA ASN A 21 -9.83 5.81 -2.83
C ASN A 21 -9.90 4.48 -3.61
N TYR A 22 -10.30 3.40 -2.95
CA TYR A 22 -10.32 2.05 -3.52
C TYR A 22 -11.44 1.81 -4.54
N CYS A 23 -12.54 2.55 -4.47
CA CYS A 23 -13.70 2.27 -5.31
C CYS A 23 -13.51 2.74 -6.75
N ASN A 24 -13.87 1.88 -7.71
CA ASN A 24 -13.72 2.18 -9.14
C ASN A 24 -14.88 3.00 -9.75
N THR A 25 -16.07 3.02 -9.14
CA THR A 25 -17.26 3.70 -9.73
C THR A 25 -17.89 4.71 -8.79
N PHE A 26 -18.25 4.29 -7.58
CA PHE A 26 -18.89 5.14 -6.56
C PHE A 26 -18.10 5.09 -5.25
N PRO A 27 -17.78 6.25 -4.63
CA PRO A 27 -16.98 6.30 -3.42
C PRO A 27 -17.79 5.98 -2.14
N ILE A 28 -18.87 5.20 -2.25
CA ILE A 28 -19.76 4.93 -1.12
C ILE A 28 -19.01 4.17 -0.03
N TRP A 29 -18.27 3.13 -0.41
CA TRP A 29 -17.48 2.34 0.52
C TRP A 29 -16.28 3.15 1.04
N ASP A 30 -15.64 3.95 0.19
CA ASP A 30 -14.55 4.82 0.65
C ASP A 30 -14.99 5.84 1.70
N LYS A 31 -16.22 6.34 1.59
CA LYS A 31 -16.82 7.20 2.64
C LYS A 31 -17.14 6.41 3.90
N LEU A 32 -17.74 5.23 3.76
CA LEU A 32 -18.15 4.39 4.89
C LEU A 32 -16.95 3.92 5.72
N PHE A 33 -15.85 3.55 5.06
CA PHE A 33 -14.65 3.02 5.70
C PHE A 33 -13.55 4.07 5.91
N GLY A 34 -13.80 5.34 5.58
CA GLY A 34 -12.87 6.45 5.86
C GLY A 34 -11.61 6.46 4.98
N THR A 35 -11.68 5.88 3.79
CA THR A 35 -10.57 5.81 2.82
C THR A 35 -10.72 6.83 1.68
N LEU A 36 -11.81 7.62 1.67
CA LEU A 36 -11.97 8.72 0.72
C LEU A 36 -11.00 9.85 1.04
N GLN A 37 -10.14 10.18 0.08
CA GLN A 37 -9.14 11.25 0.18
C GLN A 37 -9.26 12.21 -0.99
N GLN A 38 -9.24 13.51 -0.68
CA GLN A 38 -9.15 14.60 -1.66
C GLN A 38 -7.70 15.04 -1.86
N GLU A 39 -7.43 15.76 -2.93
CA GLU A 39 -6.13 16.39 -3.16
C GLU A 39 -5.86 17.43 -2.07
N ILE A 40 -4.68 17.33 -1.44
CA ILE A 40 -4.23 18.23 -0.39
C ILE A 40 -3.43 19.36 -1.06
N PRO A 41 -3.82 20.62 -0.87
CA PRO A 41 -3.09 21.76 -1.44
C PRO A 41 -1.62 21.75 -1.02
N GLY A 42 -0.72 21.86 -2.01
CA GLY A 42 0.73 21.88 -1.78
C GLY A 42 1.38 20.49 -1.65
N VAL A 43 0.62 19.40 -1.63
CA VAL A 43 1.16 18.03 -1.60
C VAL A 43 1.11 17.41 -3.00
N GLN A 44 2.28 17.24 -3.60
CA GLN A 44 2.40 16.60 -4.91
C GLN A 44 2.15 15.09 -4.81
N ILE A 45 1.32 14.56 -5.71
CA ILE A 45 1.12 13.12 -5.87
C ILE A 45 2.40 12.47 -6.42
N LYS A 46 2.96 11.53 -5.67
CA LYS A 46 4.10 10.70 -6.13
C LYS A 46 3.57 9.34 -6.55
N TYR A 47 3.98 8.87 -7.73
CA TYR A 47 3.58 7.59 -8.27
C TYR A 47 4.67 6.54 -8.09
N GLY A 48 4.28 5.27 -8.22
CA GLY A 48 5.21 4.14 -8.23
C GLY A 48 5.04 3.25 -7.01
N LEU A 49 6.07 2.49 -6.69
CA LEU A 49 6.12 1.63 -5.51
C LEU A 49 6.87 2.34 -4.37
N ASN A 50 6.61 1.93 -3.13
CA ASN A 50 7.28 2.46 -1.93
C ASN A 50 8.69 1.87 -1.70
N ARG A 51 9.18 1.07 -2.64
CA ARG A 51 10.54 0.52 -2.68
C ARG A 51 11.15 0.67 -4.06
N ASP A 52 12.46 0.57 -4.11
CA ASP A 52 13.17 0.46 -5.38
C ASP A 52 12.88 -0.90 -6.04
N VAL A 53 12.69 -0.85 -7.36
CA VAL A 53 12.45 -2.02 -8.22
C VAL A 53 13.59 -2.06 -9.23
N ARG A 54 14.11 -3.26 -9.51
CA ARG A 54 15.13 -3.44 -10.55
C ARG A 54 14.54 -3.06 -11.92
N PRO A 55 15.07 -2.03 -12.61
CA PRO A 55 14.55 -1.60 -13.89
C PRO A 55 14.56 -2.75 -14.91
N GLY A 56 13.43 -2.95 -15.61
CA GLY A 56 13.29 -3.99 -16.63
C GLY A 56 13.10 -5.42 -16.10
N SER A 57 13.13 -5.65 -14.78
CA SER A 57 12.93 -6.98 -14.21
C SER A 57 11.43 -7.29 -14.04
N PHE A 58 10.88 -8.12 -14.92
CA PHE A 58 9.51 -8.64 -14.80
C PHE A 58 9.28 -9.34 -13.45
N VAL A 59 10.24 -10.17 -13.04
CA VAL A 59 10.11 -10.94 -11.79
C VAL A 59 10.05 -10.02 -10.58
N ASP A 60 10.89 -8.98 -10.52
CA ASP A 60 10.89 -8.04 -9.40
C ASP A 60 9.61 -7.20 -9.35
N MET A 61 9.15 -6.74 -10.52
CA MET A 61 7.95 -5.92 -10.64
C MET A 61 6.71 -6.66 -10.13
N TYR A 62 6.54 -7.93 -10.48
CA TYR A 62 5.34 -8.69 -10.15
C TYR A 62 5.43 -9.48 -8.83
N PHE A 63 6.62 -9.96 -8.47
CA PHE A 63 6.79 -10.89 -7.34
C PHE A 63 7.71 -10.36 -6.23
N GLY A 64 8.36 -9.20 -6.42
CA GLY A 64 9.33 -8.68 -5.44
C GLY A 64 8.72 -8.41 -4.06
N GLU A 65 7.51 -7.83 -3.99
CA GLU A 65 6.81 -7.61 -2.71
C GLU A 65 6.44 -8.92 -2.00
N ILE A 66 5.97 -9.92 -2.76
CA ILE A 66 5.65 -11.24 -2.22
C ILE A 66 6.91 -11.91 -1.66
N TYR A 67 8.04 -11.76 -2.36
CA TYR A 67 9.33 -12.27 -1.90
C TYR A 67 9.81 -11.57 -0.61
N LEU A 68 9.68 -10.25 -0.53
CA LEU A 68 10.04 -9.48 0.67
C LEU A 68 9.15 -9.87 1.85
N LEU A 69 7.84 -9.92 1.67
CA LEU A 69 6.90 -10.40 2.68
C LEU A 69 7.25 -11.82 3.16
N ALA A 70 7.57 -12.73 2.23
CA ALA A 70 7.98 -14.09 2.59
C ALA A 70 9.27 -14.11 3.43
N LYS A 71 10.22 -13.19 3.16
CA LYS A 71 11.41 -13.03 3.99
C LYS A 71 11.04 -12.57 5.40
N ASP A 72 10.16 -11.57 5.53
CA ASP A 72 9.74 -11.04 6.82
C ASP A 72 9.02 -12.10 7.67
N VAL A 73 8.08 -12.83 7.05
CA VAL A 73 7.40 -13.99 7.66
C VAL A 73 8.42 -15.05 8.08
N ARG A 74 9.42 -15.36 7.26
CA ARG A 74 10.41 -16.38 7.60
C ARG A 74 11.29 -15.94 8.78
N SER A 75 11.71 -14.69 8.80
CA SER A 75 12.59 -14.11 9.83
C SER A 75 11.89 -13.81 11.16
N ALA A 76 10.55 -13.75 11.19
CA ALA A 76 9.85 -13.41 12.43
C ALA A 76 10.13 -14.43 13.55
N PRO A 77 10.50 -13.99 14.76
CA PRO A 77 11.00 -14.88 15.81
C PRO A 77 9.93 -15.77 16.41
N THR A 78 8.66 -15.36 16.38
CA THR A 78 7.55 -16.13 16.96
C THR A 78 6.50 -16.51 15.91
N PHE A 79 5.84 -17.65 16.09
CA PHE A 79 4.71 -18.07 15.24
C PHE A 79 3.60 -17.01 15.16
N LYS A 80 3.33 -16.32 16.28
CA LYS A 80 2.37 -15.20 16.31
C LYS A 80 2.77 -14.09 15.35
N GLN A 81 4.02 -13.65 15.36
CA GLN A 81 4.48 -12.60 14.44
C GLN A 81 4.46 -13.08 12.98
N LYS A 82 4.75 -14.37 12.71
CA LYS A 82 4.59 -14.94 11.36
C LYS A 82 3.17 -14.79 10.86
N LEU A 83 2.18 -15.13 11.68
CA LEU A 83 0.77 -14.96 11.34
C LEU A 83 0.40 -13.48 11.19
N LEU A 84 0.92 -12.61 12.05
CA LEU A 84 0.64 -11.17 11.98
C LEU A 84 1.19 -10.54 10.69
N TYR A 85 2.38 -10.92 10.21
CA TYR A 85 2.88 -10.43 8.93
C TYR A 85 1.95 -10.78 7.74
N VAL A 86 1.21 -11.90 7.81
CA VAL A 86 0.28 -12.31 6.76
C VAL A 86 -1.07 -11.57 6.84
N VAL A 87 -1.48 -11.14 8.05
CA VAL A 87 -2.82 -10.59 8.30
C VAL A 87 -2.82 -9.07 8.44
N MET A 88 -1.76 -8.49 8.98
CA MET A 88 -1.64 -7.05 9.22
C MET A 88 -1.32 -6.30 7.93
N PRO A 89 -1.66 -5.01 7.84
CA PRO A 89 -1.37 -4.21 6.66
C PRO A 89 0.15 -4.13 6.38
N PRO A 90 0.55 -3.89 5.11
CA PRO A 90 1.93 -3.62 4.75
C PRO A 90 2.53 -2.50 5.60
N GLY A 91 3.80 -2.66 6.00
CA GLY A 91 4.49 -1.70 6.88
C GLY A 91 4.22 -1.91 8.38
N TRP A 92 3.37 -2.86 8.77
CA TRP A 92 3.28 -3.29 10.16
C TRP A 92 4.61 -3.90 10.63
N GLU A 93 5.09 -3.46 11.79
CA GLU A 93 6.24 -4.06 12.47
C GLU A 93 5.86 -4.48 13.91
N PRO A 94 6.45 -5.56 14.44
CA PRO A 94 6.30 -5.92 15.85
C PRO A 94 6.97 -4.88 16.75
N ILE A 95 6.33 -4.54 17.86
CA ILE A 95 6.82 -3.53 18.84
C ILE A 95 8.18 -3.91 19.43
N ALA A 96 8.49 -5.21 19.52
CA ALA A 96 9.80 -5.73 19.89
C ALA A 96 10.29 -6.69 18.80
N LYS A 97 11.45 -6.37 18.21
CA LYS A 97 12.17 -7.22 17.25
C LYS A 97 12.99 -8.27 17.99
#